data_AF-A0A352GHG1-F1
#
_entry.id   AF-A0A352GHG1-F1
#
_cell.length_a   1.000
_cell.length_b   1.000
_cell.length_c   1.000
_cell.angle_alpha   90.00
_cell.angle_beta   90.00
_cell.angle_gamma   90.00
#
_symmetry.space_group_name_H-M   'P 1'
#
loop_
_entity.id
_entity.type
_entity.pdbx_description
1 polymer ?
#
loop_
_entity_poly.entity_id
_entity_poly.type
_entity_poly.pdbx_seq_one_letter_code
_entity_poly.pdbx_strand_id
1 'polypeptide(L)'
;RYWHPMSAETAQAVAAFGPDEVIELPLYPQYSTTTSGSSLKDWRRAAKAAGVTANARAACCYPTAAGLIAAQADLVADGIAAAKETGAPRVLFSAHGLPKKVIAKGDPYQWQVEQTAAAVIDNLCARGIDGFDPIICYQSQVGPLEWIGPATDDEIKRAGGDKVPLVVVPIAFVSEHSETLVELDIEYREVADHAGVPAYHRVRAVGTAPAFIAALAEIVETASGPGTRTCHPSGARICPGEWSACPCAA
;
A
#
# COMPACT_ATOMS: atom_id res chain seq x y z
N ARG A 1 7.41 3.70 13.76
CA ARG A 1 7.93 5.03 13.35
C ARG A 1 7.42 6.18 14.23
N TYR A 2 6.11 6.26 14.49
CA TYR A 2 5.49 7.36 15.27
C TYR A 2 4.62 6.86 16.43
N TRP A 3 4.64 5.56 16.72
CA TRP A 3 3.94 4.96 17.84
C TRP A 3 4.75 3.81 18.41
N HIS A 4 4.45 3.43 19.65
CA HIS A 4 5.11 2.33 20.34
C HIS A 4 4.78 0.97 19.69
N PRO A 5 5.72 0.01 19.73
CA PRO A 5 7.11 0.19 20.15
C PRO A 5 7.89 1.07 19.16
N MET A 6 8.68 2.02 19.70
CA MET A 6 9.45 2.96 18.87
C MET A 6 10.72 2.30 18.35
N SER A 7 11.30 2.80 17.24
CA SER A 7 12.52 2.22 16.66
C SER A 7 13.69 2.13 17.65
N ALA A 8 13.83 3.12 18.55
CA ALA A 8 14.84 3.10 19.60
C ALA A 8 14.61 1.98 20.63
N GLU A 9 13.36 1.77 21.04
CA GLU A 9 12.96 0.70 21.96
C GLU A 9 13.18 -0.68 21.32
N THR A 10 12.73 -0.86 20.08
CA THR A 10 12.95 -2.09 19.30
C THR A 10 14.43 -2.35 19.07
N ALA A 11 15.24 -1.32 18.80
CA ALA A 11 16.68 -1.49 18.58
C ALA A 11 17.40 -2.01 19.84
N GLN A 12 16.99 -1.57 21.03
CA GLN A 12 17.53 -2.12 22.29
C GLN A 12 17.14 -3.59 22.47
N ALA A 13 15.89 -3.95 22.17
CA ALA A 13 15.45 -5.35 22.22
C ALA A 13 16.22 -6.24 21.23
N VAL A 14 16.46 -5.75 20.00
CA VAL A 14 17.24 -6.47 18.98
C VAL A 14 18.71 -6.60 19.38
N ALA A 15 19.32 -5.55 19.95
CA ALA A 15 20.69 -5.61 20.47
C ALA A 15 20.81 -6.65 21.60
N ALA A 16 19.82 -6.71 22.51
CA ALA A 16 19.78 -7.69 23.58
C ALA A 16 19.57 -9.12 23.09
N PHE A 17 18.79 -9.31 22.01
CA PHE A 17 18.60 -10.62 21.37
C PHE A 17 19.88 -11.13 20.70
N GLY A 18 20.70 -10.24 20.14
CA GLY A 18 21.98 -10.57 19.50
C GLY A 18 21.86 -11.47 18.26
N PRO A 19 21.04 -11.10 17.25
CA PRO A 19 20.85 -11.94 16.06
C PRO A 19 22.09 -11.94 15.15
N ASP A 20 22.23 -13.00 14.35
CA ASP A 20 23.22 -13.07 13.28
C ASP A 20 22.84 -12.17 12.08
N GLU A 21 21.54 -12.06 11.80
CA GLU A 21 20.98 -11.29 10.68
C GLU A 21 19.69 -10.56 11.10
N VAL A 22 19.49 -9.36 10.55
CA VAL A 22 18.28 -8.54 10.69
C VAL A 22 17.69 -8.26 9.32
N ILE A 23 16.44 -8.67 9.12
CA ILE A 23 15.66 -8.35 7.92
C ILE A 23 14.65 -7.24 8.23
N GLU A 24 14.85 -6.08 7.62
CA GLU A 24 13.97 -4.93 7.65
C GLU A 24 12.82 -5.15 6.64
N LEU A 25 11.61 -5.40 7.12
CA LEU A 25 10.41 -5.57 6.30
C LEU A 25 9.42 -4.43 6.58
N PRO A 26 9.42 -3.36 5.76
CA PRO A 26 8.35 -2.36 5.82
C PRO A 26 7.01 -3.01 5.51
N LEU A 27 5.95 -2.67 6.24
CA LEU A 27 4.58 -3.11 5.94
C LEU A 27 3.85 -2.21 4.92
N TYR A 28 4.63 -1.45 4.13
CA TYR A 28 4.15 -0.70 2.98
C TYR A 28 4.54 -1.48 1.72
N PRO A 29 3.59 -2.11 1.00
CA PRO A 29 3.93 -2.82 -0.24
C PRO A 29 4.57 -1.91 -1.27
N GLN A 30 4.08 -0.67 -1.37
CA GLN A 30 4.61 0.37 -2.24
C GLN A 30 5.62 1.24 -1.47
N TYR A 31 6.82 1.41 -2.03
CA TYR A 31 7.84 2.29 -1.46
C TYR A 31 7.48 3.76 -1.69
N SER A 32 7.59 4.55 -0.62
CA SER A 32 7.78 5.99 -0.71
C SER A 32 8.97 6.42 0.15
N THR A 33 9.62 7.51 -0.24
CA THR A 33 10.62 8.21 0.58
C THR A 33 10.02 8.70 1.90
N THR A 34 8.71 8.94 1.95
CA THR A 34 7.98 9.46 3.11
C THR A 34 7.58 8.36 4.11
N THR A 35 7.48 7.10 3.67
CA THR A 35 7.05 5.94 4.48
C THR A 35 8.22 4.97 4.73
N SER A 36 8.43 3.99 3.84
CA SER A 36 9.50 2.99 3.93
C SER A 36 10.87 3.67 4.01
N GLY A 37 11.16 4.66 3.18
CA GLY A 37 12.42 5.40 3.21
C GLY A 37 12.67 6.10 4.56
N SER A 38 11.64 6.73 5.12
CA SER A 38 11.70 7.36 6.45
C SER A 38 11.91 6.33 7.57
N SER A 39 11.19 5.20 7.50
CA SER A 39 11.23 4.13 8.52
C SER A 39 12.57 3.41 8.54
N LEU A 40 13.13 3.07 7.39
CA LEU A 40 14.43 2.43 7.28
C LEU A 40 15.55 3.36 7.78
N LYS A 41 15.50 4.66 7.46
CA LYS A 41 16.45 5.66 7.99
C LYS A 41 16.37 5.78 9.51
N ASP A 42 15.15 5.78 10.05
CA ASP A 42 14.89 5.87 11.49
C ASP A 42 15.42 4.63 12.24
N TRP A 43 15.11 3.45 11.73
CA TRP A 43 15.61 2.18 12.24
C TRP A 43 17.14 2.13 12.22
N ARG A 44 17.79 2.42 11.09
CA ARG A 44 19.27 2.36 10.98
C ARG A 44 19.97 3.29 11.95
N ARG A 45 19.39 4.48 12.20
CA ARG A 45 19.89 5.40 13.23
C ARG A 45 19.76 4.80 14.63
N ALA A 46 18.62 4.22 14.95
CA ALA A 46 18.36 3.58 16.25
C ALA A 46 19.23 2.33 16.48
N ALA A 47 19.33 1.45 15.48
CA ALA A 47 20.16 0.24 15.50
C ALA A 47 21.63 0.58 15.73
N LYS A 48 22.16 1.60 15.03
CA LYS A 48 23.52 2.10 15.26
C LYS A 48 23.71 2.62 16.68
N ALA A 49 22.75 3.39 17.22
CA ALA A 49 22.84 3.93 18.57
C ALA A 49 22.75 2.84 19.66
N ALA A 50 22.01 1.75 19.40
CA ALA A 50 21.89 0.60 20.30
C ALA A 50 23.05 -0.41 20.17
N GLY A 51 23.97 -0.22 19.22
CA GLY A 51 25.09 -1.13 19.01
C GLY A 51 24.72 -2.45 18.31
N VAL A 52 23.66 -2.47 17.51
CA VAL A 52 23.32 -3.65 16.68
C VAL A 52 24.38 -3.82 15.60
N THR A 53 25.12 -4.94 15.65
CA THR A 53 26.22 -5.27 14.72
C THR A 53 25.84 -6.33 13.68
N ALA A 54 24.63 -6.90 13.77
CA ALA A 54 24.13 -7.92 12.86
C ALA A 54 24.12 -7.44 11.40
N ASN A 55 24.24 -8.37 10.46
CA ASN A 55 24.04 -8.06 9.04
C ASN A 55 22.62 -7.57 8.82
N ALA A 56 22.46 -6.40 8.19
CA ALA A 56 21.14 -5.80 7.96
C ALA A 56 20.79 -5.80 6.48
N ARG A 57 19.58 -6.26 6.17
CA ARG A 57 18.99 -6.25 4.83
C ARG A 57 17.60 -5.69 4.87
N ALA A 58 17.11 -5.21 3.73
CA ALA A 58 15.75 -4.67 3.64
C ALA A 58 15.05 -5.10 2.36
N ALA A 59 13.83 -5.61 2.49
CA ALA A 59 12.89 -5.66 1.39
C ALA A 59 12.42 -4.22 1.13
N CYS A 60 12.73 -3.67 -0.04
CA CYS A 60 12.47 -2.26 -0.28
C CYS A 60 11.00 -1.96 -0.61
N CYS A 61 10.35 -2.88 -1.32
CA CYS A 61 8.95 -2.87 -1.72
C CYS A 61 8.55 -4.27 -2.22
N TYR A 62 7.26 -4.52 -2.33
CA TYR A 62 6.67 -5.76 -2.85
C TYR A 62 5.27 -5.51 -3.45
N PRO A 63 5.11 -4.49 -4.32
CA PRO A 63 3.80 -3.97 -4.73
C PRO A 63 2.95 -4.97 -5.52
N THR A 64 3.58 -6.01 -6.09
CA THR A 64 2.94 -7.04 -6.91
C THR A 64 3.23 -8.46 -6.42
N ALA A 65 3.57 -8.62 -5.13
CA ALA A 65 3.76 -9.96 -4.56
C ALA A 65 2.49 -10.81 -4.74
N ALA A 66 2.65 -12.05 -5.22
CA ALA A 66 1.53 -12.89 -5.65
C ALA A 66 0.48 -13.10 -4.54
N GLY A 67 0.91 -13.35 -3.31
CA GLY A 67 0.00 -13.53 -2.18
C GLY A 67 -0.71 -12.25 -1.71
N LEU A 68 -0.09 -11.07 -1.91
CA LEU A 68 -0.76 -9.78 -1.70
C LEU A 68 -1.86 -9.58 -2.74
N ILE A 69 -1.53 -9.75 -4.03
CA ILE A 69 -2.47 -9.57 -5.14
C ILE A 69 -3.63 -10.55 -5.03
N ALA A 70 -3.36 -11.82 -4.73
CA ALA A 70 -4.42 -12.82 -4.54
C ALA A 70 -5.36 -12.45 -3.38
N ALA A 71 -4.80 -12.08 -2.22
CA ALA A 71 -5.60 -11.69 -1.07
C ALA A 71 -6.44 -10.43 -1.35
N GLN A 72 -5.86 -9.42 -2.01
CA GLN A 72 -6.61 -8.22 -2.41
C GLN A 72 -7.72 -8.56 -3.42
N ALA A 73 -7.41 -9.35 -4.45
CA ALA A 73 -8.38 -9.74 -5.46
C ALA A 73 -9.57 -10.51 -4.87
N ASP A 74 -9.36 -11.40 -3.90
CA ASP A 74 -10.47 -12.08 -3.21
C ASP A 74 -11.40 -11.10 -2.50
N LEU A 75 -10.81 -10.16 -1.75
CA LEU A 75 -11.59 -9.16 -1.02
C LEU A 75 -12.34 -8.19 -1.96
N VAL A 76 -11.73 -7.83 -3.09
CA VAL A 76 -12.36 -6.98 -4.11
C VAL A 76 -13.44 -7.75 -4.86
N ALA A 77 -13.24 -9.02 -5.16
CA ALA A 77 -14.26 -9.89 -5.77
C ALA A 77 -15.53 -9.95 -4.90
N ASP A 78 -15.38 -10.12 -3.59
CA ASP A 78 -16.49 -10.10 -2.64
C ASP A 78 -17.22 -8.75 -2.65
N GLY A 79 -16.45 -7.64 -2.64
CA GLY A 79 -17.00 -6.29 -2.73
C GLY A 79 -17.78 -6.02 -4.02
N ILE A 80 -17.23 -6.46 -5.16
CA ILE A 80 -17.89 -6.36 -6.47
C ILE A 80 -19.17 -7.20 -6.48
N ALA A 81 -19.13 -8.42 -5.95
CA ALA A 81 -20.31 -9.30 -5.91
C ALA A 81 -21.44 -8.68 -5.06
N ALA A 82 -21.11 -8.09 -3.91
CA ALA A 82 -22.08 -7.41 -3.06
C ALA A 82 -22.68 -6.16 -3.75
N ALA A 83 -21.85 -5.36 -4.42
CA ALA A 83 -22.31 -4.15 -5.10
C ALA A 83 -23.16 -4.44 -6.35
N LYS A 84 -22.91 -5.57 -7.04
CA LYS A 84 -23.62 -6.00 -8.25
C LYS A 84 -25.13 -6.12 -8.08
N GLU A 85 -25.63 -6.31 -6.84
CA GLU A 85 -27.07 -6.29 -6.53
C GLU A 85 -27.74 -4.94 -6.86
N THR A 86 -26.96 -3.86 -6.93
CA THR A 86 -27.44 -2.49 -7.14
C THR A 86 -26.95 -1.84 -8.44
N GLY A 87 -26.17 -2.56 -9.25
CA GLY A 87 -25.66 -2.10 -10.55
C GLY A 87 -24.21 -2.49 -10.81
N ALA A 88 -23.69 -2.18 -12.00
CA ALA A 88 -22.27 -2.35 -12.32
C ALA A 88 -21.44 -1.36 -11.49
N PRO A 89 -20.56 -1.83 -10.58
CA PRO A 89 -19.90 -0.94 -9.65
C PRO A 89 -18.72 -0.20 -10.26
N ARG A 90 -18.49 1.02 -9.78
CA ARG A 90 -17.19 1.68 -9.86
C ARG A 90 -16.33 1.20 -8.71
N VAL A 91 -15.13 0.73 -9.01
CA VAL A 91 -14.16 0.22 -8.02
C VAL A 91 -13.05 1.25 -7.86
N LEU A 92 -13.04 1.93 -6.71
CA LEU A 92 -12.02 2.91 -6.37
C LEU A 92 -10.87 2.24 -5.63
N PHE A 93 -9.73 2.09 -6.31
CA PHE A 93 -8.46 1.74 -5.68
C PHE A 93 -7.87 3.00 -5.04
N SER A 94 -8.24 3.24 -3.79
CA SER A 94 -7.85 4.43 -3.05
C SER A 94 -6.55 4.20 -2.28
N ALA A 95 -5.59 5.10 -2.51
CA ALA A 95 -4.29 5.13 -1.84
C ALA A 95 -4.09 6.49 -1.17
N HIS A 96 -3.25 6.59 -0.14
CA HIS A 96 -2.94 7.89 0.46
C HIS A 96 -2.26 8.80 -0.58
N GLY A 97 -2.74 10.03 -0.74
CA GLY A 97 -2.15 10.98 -1.67
C GLY A 97 -0.73 11.38 -1.28
N LEU A 98 0.05 11.83 -2.26
CA LEU A 98 1.31 12.54 -2.01
C LEU A 98 1.31 13.88 -2.76
N PRO A 99 1.98 14.91 -2.22
CA PRO A 99 2.19 16.15 -2.97
C PRO A 99 2.92 15.85 -4.29
N LYS A 100 2.48 16.43 -5.41
CA LYS A 100 3.09 16.21 -6.75
C LYS A 100 4.60 16.45 -6.76
N LYS A 101 5.07 17.41 -5.96
CA LYS A 101 6.50 17.72 -5.79
C LYS A 101 7.34 16.55 -5.25
N VAL A 102 6.73 15.59 -4.54
CA VAL A 102 7.41 14.38 -4.05
C VAL A 102 7.62 13.41 -5.21
N ILE A 103 6.57 13.18 -6.01
CA ILE A 103 6.65 12.35 -7.22
C ILE A 103 7.64 12.95 -8.24
N ALA A 104 7.57 14.25 -8.48
CA ALA A 104 8.49 14.97 -9.37
C ALA A 104 9.97 14.89 -8.93
N LYS A 105 10.24 14.58 -7.66
CA LYS A 105 11.60 14.33 -7.14
C LYS A 105 12.06 12.88 -7.31
N GLY A 106 11.31 12.07 -8.05
CA GLY A 106 11.66 10.69 -8.40
C GLY A 106 11.12 9.63 -7.43
N ASP A 107 10.14 9.96 -6.59
CA ASP A 107 9.50 8.99 -5.70
C ASP A 107 8.64 7.99 -6.50
N PRO A 108 8.88 6.66 -6.41
CA PRO A 108 8.20 5.67 -7.23
C PRO A 108 6.78 5.32 -6.74
N TYR A 109 6.32 5.90 -5.62
CA TYR A 109 5.10 5.47 -4.93
C TYR A 109 3.88 5.41 -5.85
N GLN A 110 3.62 6.50 -6.59
CA GLN A 110 2.46 6.58 -7.46
C GLN A 110 2.45 5.45 -8.50
N TRP A 111 3.58 5.28 -9.19
CA TRP A 111 3.74 4.22 -10.18
C TRP A 111 3.56 2.83 -9.56
N GLN A 112 4.10 2.58 -8.37
CA GLN A 112 3.94 1.29 -7.69
C GLN A 112 2.50 1.02 -7.25
N VAL A 113 1.74 2.03 -6.80
CA VAL A 113 0.30 1.92 -6.50
C VAL A 113 -0.47 1.53 -7.76
N GLU A 114 -0.16 2.19 -8.89
CA GLU A 114 -0.79 1.88 -10.18
C GLU A 114 -0.48 0.45 -10.63
N GLN A 115 0.75 -0.04 -10.41
CA GLN A 115 1.09 -1.44 -10.70
C GLN A 115 0.35 -2.43 -9.78
N THR A 116 0.18 -2.13 -8.49
CA THR A 116 -0.60 -2.98 -7.59
C THR A 116 -2.05 -3.05 -8.05
N ALA A 117 -2.68 -1.92 -8.35
CA ALA A 117 -4.07 -1.88 -8.82
C ALA A 117 -4.23 -2.64 -10.15
N ALA A 118 -3.33 -2.42 -11.12
CA ALA A 118 -3.33 -3.16 -12.38
C ALA A 118 -3.23 -4.69 -12.17
N ALA A 119 -2.33 -5.14 -11.30
CA ALA A 119 -2.18 -6.56 -11.00
C ALA A 119 -3.41 -7.18 -10.32
N VAL A 120 -4.11 -6.44 -9.46
CA VAL A 120 -5.39 -6.88 -8.88
C VAL A 120 -6.47 -6.97 -9.95
N ILE A 121 -6.58 -5.97 -10.84
CA ILE A 121 -7.54 -5.96 -11.94
C ILE A 121 -7.28 -7.14 -12.89
N ASP A 122 -6.02 -7.37 -13.28
CA ASP A 122 -5.64 -8.49 -14.14
C ASP A 122 -5.98 -9.84 -13.49
N ASN A 123 -5.77 -9.98 -12.17
CA ASN A 123 -6.15 -11.18 -11.42
C ASN A 123 -7.68 -11.42 -11.45
N LEU A 124 -8.48 -10.38 -11.24
CA LEU A 124 -9.94 -10.45 -11.31
C LEU A 124 -10.42 -10.84 -12.72
N CYS A 125 -9.88 -10.19 -13.76
CA CYS A 125 -10.18 -10.49 -15.15
C CYS A 125 -9.81 -11.93 -15.53
N ALA A 126 -8.65 -12.43 -15.09
CA ALA A 126 -8.23 -13.82 -15.30
C ALA A 126 -9.18 -14.85 -14.64
N ARG A 127 -9.94 -14.43 -13.62
CA ARG A 127 -10.98 -15.23 -12.95
C ARG A 127 -12.36 -15.08 -13.58
N GLY A 128 -12.49 -14.31 -14.67
CA GLY A 128 -13.76 -14.00 -15.31
C GLY A 128 -14.63 -13.01 -14.52
N ILE A 129 -14.03 -12.25 -13.61
CA ILE A 129 -14.72 -11.17 -12.89
C ILE A 129 -14.50 -9.88 -13.68
N ASP A 130 -15.50 -9.49 -14.45
CA ASP A 130 -15.53 -8.28 -15.26
C ASP A 130 -16.79 -7.44 -14.95
N GLY A 131 -17.02 -6.42 -15.79
CA GLY A 131 -18.22 -5.56 -15.71
C GLY A 131 -18.20 -4.55 -14.56
N PHE A 132 -17.01 -4.07 -14.20
CA PHE A 132 -16.82 -2.99 -13.23
C PHE A 132 -15.95 -1.87 -13.84
N ASP A 133 -16.03 -0.66 -13.28
CA ASP A 133 -15.28 0.52 -13.71
C ASP A 133 -14.13 0.80 -12.72
N PRO A 134 -12.88 0.35 -13.00
CA PRO A 134 -11.74 0.55 -12.10
C PRO A 134 -11.17 1.96 -12.20
N ILE A 135 -11.03 2.65 -11.06
CA ILE A 135 -10.39 3.95 -10.96
C ILE A 135 -9.34 3.92 -9.85
N ILE A 136 -8.11 4.36 -10.15
CA ILE A 136 -7.08 4.61 -9.16
C ILE A 136 -7.23 6.06 -8.69
N CYS A 137 -7.32 6.28 -7.39
CA CYS A 137 -7.53 7.61 -6.83
C CYS A 137 -6.77 7.76 -5.50
N TYR A 138 -6.71 9.00 -5.01
CA TYR A 138 -5.84 9.36 -3.90
C TYR A 138 -6.59 10.12 -2.80
N GLN A 139 -6.60 9.56 -1.59
CA GLN A 139 -7.27 10.10 -0.40
C GLN A 139 -6.38 11.04 0.44
N SER A 140 -6.94 11.62 1.49
CA SER A 140 -6.23 12.39 2.53
C SER A 140 -5.36 13.56 2.03
N GLN A 141 -5.81 14.26 1.00
CA GLN A 141 -5.10 15.42 0.45
C GLN A 141 -5.32 16.65 1.35
N VAL A 142 -4.25 17.13 2.01
CA VAL A 142 -4.35 18.19 3.03
C VAL A 142 -3.57 19.46 2.67
N GLY A 143 -4.13 20.61 3.03
CA GLY A 143 -3.47 21.89 2.88
C GLY A 143 -3.35 22.37 1.43
N PRO A 144 -2.60 23.46 1.18
CA PRO A 144 -2.65 24.20 -0.09
C PRO A 144 -1.75 23.63 -1.20
N LEU A 145 -1.08 22.50 -0.97
CA LEU A 145 -0.18 21.91 -1.95
C LEU A 145 -0.98 21.25 -3.09
N GLU A 146 -0.38 21.15 -4.27
CA GLU A 146 -0.93 20.27 -5.30
C GLU A 146 -0.60 18.81 -5.00
N TRP A 147 -1.63 17.96 -5.02
CA TRP A 147 -1.55 16.53 -4.77
C TRP A 147 -1.74 15.74 -6.07
N ILE A 148 -1.24 14.51 -6.08
CA ILE A 148 -1.55 13.56 -7.15
C ILE A 148 -3.05 13.25 -7.16
N GLY A 149 -3.61 13.07 -8.34
CA GLY A 149 -5.05 12.86 -8.52
C GLY A 149 -5.35 11.68 -9.43
N PRO A 150 -6.65 11.34 -9.58
CA PRO A 150 -7.80 12.08 -9.06
C PRO A 150 -7.99 11.93 -7.53
N ALA A 151 -8.68 12.87 -6.90
CA ALA A 151 -9.00 12.80 -5.48
C ALA A 151 -10.14 11.80 -5.23
N THR A 152 -10.06 11.02 -4.15
CA THR A 152 -11.06 9.97 -3.88
C THR A 152 -12.46 10.54 -3.65
N ASP A 153 -12.59 11.68 -2.99
CA ASP A 153 -13.89 12.34 -2.75
C ASP A 153 -14.54 12.85 -4.04
N ASP A 154 -13.75 13.33 -5.01
CA ASP A 154 -14.25 13.74 -6.32
C ASP A 154 -14.76 12.54 -7.14
N GLU A 155 -14.07 11.40 -7.06
CA GLU A 155 -14.52 10.17 -7.72
C GLU A 155 -15.79 9.58 -7.06
N ILE A 156 -15.95 9.74 -5.74
CA ILE A 156 -17.19 9.41 -5.04
C ILE A 156 -18.35 10.28 -5.53
N LYS A 157 -18.15 11.61 -5.61
CA LYS A 157 -19.16 12.55 -6.14
C LYS A 157 -19.53 12.19 -7.59
N ARG A 158 -18.54 11.85 -8.42
CA ARG A 158 -18.75 11.41 -9.80
C ARG A 158 -19.61 10.14 -9.86
N ALA A 159 -19.35 9.15 -9.02
CA ALA A 159 -20.18 7.94 -8.93
C ALA A 159 -21.63 8.25 -8.51
N GLY A 160 -21.83 9.19 -7.59
CA GLY A 160 -23.16 9.65 -7.17
C GLY A 160 -23.93 10.37 -8.28
N GLY A 161 -23.23 11.15 -9.11
CA GLY A 161 -23.78 11.76 -10.33
C GLY A 161 -24.14 10.72 -11.40
N ASP A 162 -23.29 9.72 -11.59
CA ASP A 162 -23.48 8.62 -12.55
C ASP A 162 -24.53 7.59 -12.06
N LYS A 163 -24.94 7.65 -10.79
CA LYS A 163 -25.86 6.69 -10.14
C LYS A 163 -25.37 5.25 -10.22
N VAL A 164 -24.08 5.04 -10.00
CA VAL A 164 -23.44 3.71 -9.96
C VAL A 164 -22.99 3.36 -8.53
N PRO A 165 -23.13 2.09 -8.09
CA PRO A 165 -22.65 1.69 -6.79
C PRO A 165 -21.12 1.72 -6.73
N LEU A 166 -20.59 1.79 -5.51
CA LEU A 166 -19.18 2.03 -5.25
C LEU A 166 -18.58 0.89 -4.42
N VAL A 167 -17.41 0.40 -4.85
CA VAL A 167 -16.53 -0.45 -4.06
C VAL A 167 -15.25 0.32 -3.80
N VAL A 168 -14.89 0.55 -2.54
CA VAL A 168 -13.66 1.28 -2.15
C VAL A 168 -12.63 0.30 -1.60
N VAL A 169 -11.43 0.34 -2.17
CA VAL A 169 -10.33 -0.58 -1.89
C VAL A 169 -9.15 0.21 -1.31
N PRO A 170 -8.78 0.03 -0.03
CA PRO A 170 -7.58 0.66 0.55
C PRO A 170 -6.32 -0.02 0.01
N ILE A 171 -5.91 0.30 -1.22
CA ILE A 171 -4.93 -0.50 -1.98
C ILE A 171 -3.49 -0.38 -1.45
N ALA A 172 -3.19 0.70 -0.72
CA ALA A 172 -1.86 1.00 -0.20
C ALA A 172 -1.67 0.63 1.29
N PHE A 173 -2.65 -0.02 1.92
CA PHE A 173 -2.61 -0.40 3.33
C PHE A 173 -2.89 -1.88 3.55
N VAL A 174 -2.14 -2.49 4.47
CA VAL A 174 -2.24 -3.93 4.77
C VAL A 174 -2.92 -4.22 6.11
N SER A 175 -3.28 -3.19 6.87
CA SER A 175 -4.00 -3.29 8.14
C SER A 175 -5.02 -2.17 8.23
N GLU A 176 -6.02 -2.34 9.09
CA GLU A 176 -6.99 -1.28 9.36
C GLU A 176 -6.36 -0.20 10.26
N HIS A 177 -6.71 1.07 10.02
CA HIS A 177 -6.30 2.22 10.83
C HIS A 177 -7.30 3.36 10.66
N SER A 178 -7.00 4.55 11.18
CA SER A 178 -7.90 5.70 11.12
C SER A 178 -8.31 6.08 9.69
N GLU A 179 -7.39 5.98 8.72
CA GLU A 179 -7.68 6.34 7.33
C GLU A 179 -8.56 5.31 6.61
N THR A 180 -8.78 4.13 7.18
CA THR A 180 -9.74 3.15 6.64
C THR A 180 -11.05 3.16 7.45
N LEU A 181 -10.97 3.04 8.77
CA LEU A 181 -12.12 2.91 9.66
C LEU A 181 -12.85 4.23 9.94
N VAL A 182 -12.20 5.38 9.74
CA VAL A 182 -12.81 6.70 9.92
C VAL A 182 -12.96 7.38 8.56
N GLU A 183 -11.87 7.60 7.84
CA GLU A 183 -11.94 8.34 6.57
C GLU A 183 -12.78 7.58 5.52
N LEU A 184 -12.53 6.29 5.27
CA LEU A 184 -13.34 5.54 4.29
C LEU A 184 -14.73 5.17 4.83
N ASP A 185 -14.80 4.55 6.01
CA ASP A 185 -16.05 3.99 6.52
C ASP A 185 -17.05 5.05 7.02
N ILE A 186 -16.59 6.23 7.45
CA ILE A 186 -17.44 7.30 8.02
C ILE A 186 -17.45 8.51 7.09
N GLU A 187 -16.31 9.17 6.89
CA GLU A 187 -16.27 10.47 6.19
C GLU A 187 -16.63 10.31 4.71
N TYR A 188 -16.03 9.37 3.99
CA TYR A 188 -16.31 9.12 2.58
C TYR A 188 -17.64 8.40 2.35
N ARG A 189 -18.11 7.61 3.31
CA ARG A 189 -19.48 7.11 3.30
C ARG A 189 -20.48 8.26 3.38
N GLU A 190 -20.24 9.23 4.26
CA GLU A 190 -21.08 10.43 4.34
C GLU A 190 -21.05 11.23 3.03
N VAL A 191 -19.88 11.37 2.38
CA VAL A 191 -19.79 12.00 1.04
C VAL A 191 -20.60 11.21 0.01
N ALA A 192 -20.54 9.89 0.02
CA ALA A 192 -21.27 9.01 -0.90
C ALA A 192 -22.79 9.11 -0.70
N ASP A 193 -23.24 9.13 0.55
CA ASP A 193 -24.66 9.28 0.91
C ASP A 193 -25.20 10.63 0.42
N HIS A 194 -24.47 11.72 0.64
CA HIS A 194 -24.83 13.06 0.15
C HIS A 194 -24.81 13.17 -1.38
N ALA A 195 -23.87 12.50 -2.04
CA ALA A 195 -23.80 12.45 -3.51
C ALA A 195 -24.88 11.55 -4.13
N GLY A 196 -25.59 10.76 -3.31
CA GLY A 196 -26.63 9.82 -3.74
C GLY A 196 -26.06 8.64 -4.50
N VAL A 197 -24.95 8.08 -4.03
CA VAL A 197 -24.38 6.80 -4.46
C VAL A 197 -25.35 5.66 -4.06
N PRO A 198 -25.79 4.78 -4.99
CA PRO A 198 -26.79 3.73 -4.69
C PRO A 198 -26.38 2.72 -3.63
N ALA A 199 -25.09 2.35 -3.58
CA ALA A 199 -24.52 1.47 -2.56
C ALA A 199 -23.04 1.76 -2.37
N TYR A 200 -22.55 1.68 -1.14
CA TYR A 200 -21.15 1.93 -0.78
C TYR A 200 -20.58 0.75 0.01
N HIS A 201 -19.64 0.05 -0.60
CA HIS A 201 -18.96 -1.11 -0.04
C HIS A 201 -17.46 -0.84 0.12
N ARG A 202 -16.99 -0.67 1.36
CA ARG A 202 -15.55 -0.61 1.62
C ARG A 202 -15.01 -2.02 1.86
N VAL A 203 -13.99 -2.37 1.08
CA VAL A 203 -13.22 -3.61 1.19
C VAL A 203 -12.25 -3.50 2.37
N ARG A 204 -12.08 -4.59 3.11
CA ARG A 204 -11.10 -4.66 4.21
C ARG A 204 -9.66 -4.60 3.73
N ALA A 205 -8.76 -4.11 4.57
CA ALA A 205 -7.34 -4.32 4.35
C ALA A 205 -7.01 -5.83 4.41
N VAL A 206 -5.94 -6.26 3.74
CA VAL A 206 -5.58 -7.69 3.65
C VAL A 206 -5.33 -8.35 5.01
N GLY A 207 -4.90 -7.58 6.01
CA GLY A 207 -4.77 -8.02 7.40
C GLY A 207 -3.92 -9.29 7.51
N THR A 208 -4.52 -10.35 8.02
CA THR A 208 -3.88 -11.65 8.24
C THR A 208 -4.30 -12.71 7.22
N ALA A 209 -4.70 -12.31 6.01
CA ALA A 209 -5.05 -13.24 4.95
C ALA A 209 -3.90 -14.26 4.73
N PRO A 210 -4.18 -15.58 4.73
CA PRO A 210 -3.12 -16.59 4.68
C PRO A 210 -2.17 -16.43 3.48
N ALA A 211 -2.68 -16.11 2.30
CA ALA A 211 -1.88 -15.86 1.11
C ALA A 211 -0.92 -14.67 1.29
N PHE A 212 -1.38 -13.59 1.94
CA PHE A 212 -0.54 -12.44 2.22
C PHE A 212 0.55 -12.75 3.26
N ILE A 213 0.20 -13.46 4.34
CA ILE A 213 1.19 -13.88 5.36
C ILE A 213 2.25 -14.80 4.75
N ALA A 214 1.84 -15.73 3.88
CA ALA A 214 2.78 -16.59 3.14
C ALA A 214 3.72 -15.77 2.25
N ALA A 215 3.20 -14.75 1.55
CA ALA A 215 4.04 -13.86 0.75
C ALA A 215 5.03 -13.06 1.60
N LEU A 216 4.65 -12.59 2.80
CA LEU A 216 5.59 -11.92 3.71
C LEU A 216 6.73 -12.86 4.14
N ALA A 217 6.42 -14.13 4.42
CA ALA A 217 7.44 -15.13 4.74
C ALA A 217 8.41 -15.34 3.57
N GLU A 218 7.89 -15.55 2.36
CA GLU A 218 8.70 -15.70 1.14
C GLU A 218 9.60 -14.47 0.88
N ILE A 219 9.06 -13.27 1.11
CA ILE A 219 9.81 -12.01 0.99
C ILE A 219 11.00 -11.98 1.96
N VAL A 220 10.80 -12.39 3.22
CA VAL A 220 11.86 -12.45 4.24
C VAL A 220 12.90 -13.49 3.86
N GLU A 221 12.48 -14.69 3.46
CA GLU A 221 13.38 -15.77 3.03
C GLU A 221 14.24 -15.35 1.84
N THR A 222 13.62 -14.71 0.84
CA THR A 222 14.31 -14.23 -0.36
C THR A 222 15.25 -13.06 -0.06
N ALA A 223 14.92 -12.22 0.92
CA ALA A 223 15.76 -11.11 1.33
C ALA A 223 17.04 -11.58 2.04
N SER A 224 17.05 -12.75 2.70
CA SER A 224 18.21 -13.26 3.45
C SER A 224 19.44 -13.52 2.55
N GLY A 225 20.63 -13.39 3.11
CA GLY A 225 21.88 -13.78 2.44
C GLY A 225 23.08 -12.90 2.77
N PRO A 226 24.25 -13.13 2.14
CA PRO A 226 25.49 -12.45 2.53
C PRO A 226 25.54 -10.97 2.10
N GLY A 227 25.88 -10.07 3.01
CA GLY A 227 26.10 -8.64 2.74
C GLY A 227 24.89 -7.74 2.99
N THR A 228 25.08 -6.42 2.87
CA THR A 228 24.04 -5.41 3.13
C THR A 228 23.37 -4.96 1.83
N ARG A 229 22.05 -5.11 1.73
CA ARG A 229 21.29 -4.68 0.54
C ARG A 229 19.89 -4.22 0.89
N THR A 230 19.43 -3.15 0.23
CA THR A 230 18.00 -2.77 0.19
C THR A 230 17.52 -2.94 -1.23
N CYS A 231 16.73 -3.97 -1.51
CA CYS A 231 16.16 -4.15 -2.85
C CYS A 231 14.80 -4.83 -2.84
N HIS A 232 14.16 -4.86 -4.01
CA HIS A 232 12.97 -5.66 -4.23
C HIS A 232 13.34 -7.15 -4.03
N PRO A 233 12.44 -7.99 -3.49
CA PRO A 233 12.72 -9.41 -3.26
C PRO A 233 13.28 -10.16 -4.46
N SER A 234 12.88 -9.82 -5.69
CA SER A 234 13.46 -10.39 -6.91
C SER A 234 14.97 -10.11 -7.13
N GLY A 235 15.60 -9.30 -6.26
CA GLY A 235 17.00 -8.94 -6.38
C GLY A 235 17.27 -7.93 -7.50
N ALA A 236 16.25 -7.31 -8.10
CA ALA A 236 16.39 -6.34 -9.19
C ALA A 236 15.50 -5.11 -8.97
N ARG A 237 15.85 -4.00 -9.62
CA ARG A 237 14.99 -2.82 -9.66
C ARG A 237 13.77 -3.12 -10.53
N ILE A 238 12.57 -2.94 -9.98
CA ILE A 238 11.31 -3.03 -10.74
C ILE A 238 10.83 -1.65 -11.24
N CYS A 239 11.25 -0.57 -10.59
CA CYS A 239 10.80 0.78 -10.94
C CYS A 239 11.49 1.26 -12.22
N PRO A 240 10.79 1.90 -13.17
CA PRO A 240 11.40 2.60 -14.29
C PRO A 240 12.55 3.52 -13.86
N GLY A 241 13.51 3.72 -14.76
CA GLY A 241 14.77 4.44 -14.53
C GLY A 241 14.59 5.87 -13.99
N GLU A 242 13.51 6.54 -14.39
CA GLU A 242 13.14 7.91 -14.01
C GLU A 242 12.84 8.09 -12.52
N TRP A 243 12.45 7.03 -11.81
CA TRP A 243 12.21 7.08 -10.36
C TRP A 243 13.51 7.04 -9.57
N SER A 244 14.25 8.15 -9.62
CA SER A 244 15.60 8.29 -9.03
C SER A 244 15.66 8.14 -7.51
N ALA A 245 14.53 8.29 -6.81
CA ALA A 245 14.46 8.06 -5.36
C ALA A 245 14.15 6.59 -4.98
N CYS A 246 14.05 5.70 -5.98
CA CYS A 246 14.01 4.26 -5.75
C CYS A 246 15.27 3.83 -4.97
N PRO A 247 15.15 3.04 -3.88
CA PRO A 247 16.31 2.61 -3.11
C PRO A 247 17.19 1.61 -3.87
N CYS A 248 16.70 1.07 -5.00
CA CYS A 248 17.48 0.26 -5.95
C CYS A 248 18.08 1.09 -7.09
N ALA A 249 17.98 2.43 -7.07
CA ALA A 249 18.67 3.26 -8.05
C ALA A 249 20.18 3.18 -7.79
N ALA A 250 20.91 2.69 -8.80
CA ALA A 250 22.38 2.64 -8.82
C ALA A 250 22.95 4.01 -9.18
#